data_AF-A0A6A5DQX2-F1
#
_entry.id   AF-A0A6A5DQX2-F1
#
_cell.length_a   1.000
_cell.length_b   1.000
_cell.length_c   1.000
_cell.angle_alpha   90.00
_cell.angle_beta   90.00
_cell.angle_gamma   90.00
#
_symmetry.space_group_name_H-M   'P 1'
#
loop_
_entity.id
_entity.type
_entity.pdbx_description
1 polymer ?
#
loop_
_entity_poly.entity_id
_entity_poly.type
_entity_poly.pdbx_seq_one_letter_code
_entity_poly.pdbx_strand_id
1 'polypeptide(L)'
;MAENNVEPEQYWSDRALDTAEDTLVAMETLLATLRAFEDVLRQQEISIASSTEYCDNFCQALMHYAGSRNSMEHGLPLLEVYCLSINCFGAARSHLTAESDRVALVLKRLALSCFELLLSVPENEIPYEAWVQFHHSVQISHDTLLQFGSTDLQALLQITGEGGAWSNPVLTSLLTGQPTNPEEVDAYISLEGEGFMEMRVKHLEKMGEVAKAVVLAKACTECSFISNQATFRQTYVSLLCHLLPNEEAITEVL
;
A
#
# COMPACT_ATOMS: atom_id res chain seq x y z
N MET A 1 5.84 -10.30 -59.94
CA MET A 1 4.48 -10.26 -59.35
C MET A 1 4.67 -9.89 -57.90
N ALA A 2 3.97 -8.84 -57.45
CA ALA A 2 4.20 -8.16 -56.19
C ALA A 2 3.86 -9.04 -54.98
N GLU A 3 4.79 -9.15 -54.04
CA GLU A 3 4.49 -9.52 -52.66
C GLU A 3 3.87 -8.29 -52.00
N ASN A 4 2.55 -8.35 -51.78
CA ASN A 4 1.88 -7.38 -50.94
C ASN A 4 1.93 -7.85 -49.49
N ASN A 5 2.46 -6.94 -48.67
CA ASN A 5 2.44 -6.83 -47.22
C ASN A 5 1.00 -6.83 -46.65
N VAL A 6 0.89 -6.66 -45.32
CA VAL A 6 -0.30 -6.58 -44.41
C VAL A 6 -0.85 -7.96 -43.98
N GLU A 7 -0.98 -8.37 -42.70
CA GLU A 7 -1.16 -7.69 -41.41
C GLU A 7 -0.58 -8.54 -40.25
N PRO A 8 0.27 -7.98 -39.37
CA PRO A 8 0.41 -8.47 -37.99
C PRO A 8 -0.44 -7.66 -37.01
N GLU A 9 -0.81 -6.41 -37.33
CA GLU A 9 -1.34 -5.45 -36.34
C GLU A 9 -2.73 -5.79 -35.79
N GLN A 10 -3.60 -6.46 -36.56
CA GLN A 10 -4.96 -6.80 -36.11
C GLN A 10 -5.01 -7.89 -35.04
N TYR A 11 -4.14 -8.91 -35.11
CA TYR A 11 -4.19 -10.03 -34.17
C TYR A 11 -3.74 -9.64 -32.75
N TRP A 12 -2.79 -8.70 -32.64
CA TRP A 12 -2.37 -8.15 -31.35
C TRP A 12 -3.39 -7.14 -30.82
N SER A 13 -4.05 -6.38 -31.72
CA SER A 13 -5.13 -5.45 -31.37
C SER A 13 -6.34 -6.20 -30.79
N ASP A 14 -6.80 -7.27 -31.43
CA ASP A 14 -7.96 -8.04 -30.97
C ASP A 14 -7.70 -8.72 -29.63
N ARG A 15 -6.49 -9.27 -29.41
CA ARG A 15 -6.12 -9.90 -28.13
C ARG A 15 -5.99 -8.88 -26.99
N ALA A 16 -5.49 -7.68 -27.27
CA ALA A 16 -5.40 -6.61 -26.27
C ALA A 16 -6.79 -6.08 -25.89
N LEU A 17 -7.71 -5.99 -26.85
CA LEU A 17 -9.11 -5.62 -26.63
C LEU A 17 -9.84 -6.65 -25.76
N ASP A 18 -9.66 -7.95 -26.05
CA ASP A 18 -10.23 -9.06 -25.26
C ASP A 18 -9.77 -9.01 -23.79
N THR A 19 -8.48 -8.77 -23.55
CA THR A 19 -7.94 -8.62 -22.18
C THR A 19 -8.41 -7.36 -21.45
N ALA A 20 -8.67 -6.27 -22.16
CA ALA A 20 -9.17 -5.03 -21.57
C ALA A 20 -10.65 -5.16 -21.21
N GLU A 21 -11.44 -5.82 -22.05
CA GLU A 21 -12.85 -6.14 -21.79
C GLU A 21 -12.97 -7.09 -20.60
N ASP A 22 -12.15 -8.14 -20.52
CA ASP A 22 -12.08 -9.05 -19.37
C ASP A 22 -11.74 -8.30 -18.07
N THR A 23 -10.83 -7.31 -18.14
CA THR A 23 -10.45 -6.51 -16.98
C THR A 23 -11.59 -5.61 -16.52
N LEU A 24 -12.29 -4.96 -17.44
CA LEU A 24 -13.47 -4.12 -17.14
C LEU A 24 -14.58 -4.94 -16.50
N VAL A 25 -14.92 -6.10 -17.08
CA VAL A 25 -15.94 -7.01 -16.54
C VAL A 25 -15.55 -7.47 -15.13
N ALA A 26 -14.27 -7.76 -14.89
CA ALA A 26 -13.79 -8.12 -13.56
C ALA A 26 -13.96 -6.97 -12.54
N MET A 27 -13.71 -5.71 -12.93
CA MET A 27 -13.87 -4.55 -12.05
C MET A 27 -15.34 -4.29 -11.72
N GLU A 28 -16.23 -4.38 -12.71
CA GLU A 28 -17.68 -4.26 -12.50
C GLU A 28 -18.20 -5.36 -11.56
N THR A 29 -17.72 -6.59 -11.75
CA THR A 29 -18.11 -7.74 -10.92
C THR A 29 -17.60 -7.57 -9.49
N LEU A 30 -16.37 -7.08 -9.29
CA LEU A 30 -15.84 -6.75 -7.96
C LEU A 30 -16.72 -5.70 -7.28
N LEU A 31 -17.02 -4.59 -7.96
CA LEU A 31 -17.85 -3.52 -7.40
C LEU A 31 -19.25 -4.03 -7.02
N ALA A 32 -19.88 -4.83 -7.88
CA ALA A 32 -21.17 -5.45 -7.59
C ALA A 32 -21.09 -6.37 -6.36
N THR A 33 -20.02 -7.16 -6.24
CA THR A 33 -19.78 -8.05 -5.09
C THR A 33 -19.63 -7.26 -3.79
N LEU A 34 -18.79 -6.22 -3.78
CA LEU A 34 -18.57 -5.38 -2.60
C LEU A 34 -19.84 -4.66 -2.15
N ARG A 35 -20.65 -4.16 -3.09
CA ARG A 35 -21.95 -3.55 -2.81
C ARG A 35 -22.96 -4.55 -2.25
N ALA A 36 -22.98 -5.79 -2.76
CA ALA A 36 -23.84 -6.84 -2.22
C ALA A 36 -23.50 -7.16 -0.75
N PHE A 37 -22.21 -7.17 -0.38
CA PHE A 37 -21.81 -7.32 1.02
C PHE A 37 -22.29 -6.16 1.89
N GLU A 38 -22.20 -4.92 1.40
CA GLU A 38 -22.74 -3.75 2.10
C GLU A 38 -24.26 -3.83 2.28
N ASP A 39 -25.00 -4.25 1.25
CA ASP A 39 -26.46 -4.38 1.31
C ASP A 39 -26.92 -5.44 2.31
N VAL A 40 -26.17 -6.54 2.45
CA VAL A 40 -26.41 -7.55 3.49
C VAL A 40 -26.11 -6.96 4.87
N LEU A 41 -24.97 -6.28 5.02
CA LEU A 41 -24.57 -5.67 6.29
C LEU A 41 -25.61 -4.63 6.77
N ARG A 42 -26.17 -3.83 5.86
CA ARG A 42 -27.23 -2.84 6.15
C ARG A 42 -28.52 -3.44 6.70
N GLN A 43 -28.79 -4.71 6.42
CA GLN A 43 -29.98 -5.42 6.89
C GLN A 43 -29.76 -6.10 8.25
N GLN A 44 -28.52 -6.16 8.73
CA GLN A 44 -28.14 -6.76 10.00
C GLN A 44 -28.04 -5.70 11.11
N GLU A 45 -28.13 -6.14 12.36
CA GLU A 45 -27.80 -5.28 13.49
C GLU A 45 -26.30 -4.98 13.54
N ILE A 46 -25.94 -3.76 13.95
CA ILE A 46 -24.54 -3.35 14.12
C ILE A 46 -23.96 -4.13 15.30
N SER A 47 -23.10 -5.10 15.01
CA SER A 47 -22.53 -6.00 16.00
C SER A 47 -21.12 -6.44 15.60
N ILE A 48 -20.38 -7.04 16.56
CA ILE A 48 -19.07 -7.64 16.29
C ILE A 48 -19.20 -8.78 15.26
N ALA A 49 -20.27 -9.57 15.33
CA ALA A 49 -20.49 -10.71 14.44
C ALA A 49 -20.70 -10.26 12.98
N SER A 50 -21.64 -9.34 12.74
CA SER A 50 -21.91 -8.80 11.39
C SER A 50 -20.70 -8.07 10.81
N SER A 51 -19.99 -7.30 11.64
CA SER A 51 -18.76 -6.61 11.19
C SER A 51 -17.64 -7.58 10.84
N THR A 52 -17.50 -8.67 11.60
CA THR A 52 -16.50 -9.72 11.32
C THR A 52 -16.83 -10.47 10.04
N GLU A 53 -18.09 -10.86 9.85
CA GLU A 53 -18.57 -11.53 8.64
C GLU A 53 -18.34 -10.66 7.39
N TYR A 54 -18.69 -9.37 7.46
CA TYR A 54 -18.40 -8.42 6.38
C TYR A 54 -16.89 -8.35 6.08
N CYS A 55 -16.05 -8.20 7.11
CA CYS A 55 -14.60 -8.10 6.95
C CYS A 55 -14.00 -9.37 6.32
N ASP A 56 -14.45 -10.56 6.74
CA ASP A 56 -13.96 -11.84 6.22
C ASP A 56 -14.39 -12.03 4.75
N ASN A 57 -15.65 -11.75 4.41
CA ASN A 57 -16.16 -11.78 3.03
C ASN A 57 -15.43 -10.78 2.12
N PHE A 58 -15.22 -9.56 2.62
CA PHE A 58 -14.48 -8.50 1.94
C PHE A 58 -13.04 -8.95 1.64
N CYS A 59 -12.34 -9.50 2.63
CA CYS A 59 -10.98 -10.03 2.44
C CYS A 59 -10.96 -11.17 1.42
N GLN A 60 -11.93 -12.08 1.46
CA GLN A 60 -12.03 -13.18 0.52
C GLN A 60 -12.21 -12.70 -0.92
N ALA A 61 -13.05 -11.69 -1.15
CA ALA A 61 -13.19 -11.06 -2.45
C ALA A 61 -11.86 -10.43 -2.91
N LEU A 62 -11.18 -9.66 -2.06
CA LEU A 62 -9.89 -9.08 -2.45
C LEU A 62 -8.84 -10.12 -2.79
N MET A 63 -8.75 -11.22 -2.04
CA MET A 63 -7.85 -12.31 -2.38
C MET A 63 -8.18 -12.94 -3.75
N HIS A 64 -9.45 -13.02 -4.12
CA HIS A 64 -9.86 -13.53 -5.43
C HIS A 64 -9.46 -12.58 -6.58
N TYR A 65 -9.65 -11.27 -6.42
CA TYR A 65 -9.43 -10.29 -7.50
C TYR A 65 -8.01 -9.73 -7.56
N ALA A 66 -7.28 -9.68 -6.45
CA ALA A 66 -5.91 -9.18 -6.38
C ALA A 66 -4.86 -10.29 -6.14
N GLY A 67 -5.22 -11.40 -5.50
CA GLY A 67 -4.24 -12.37 -4.98
C GLY A 67 -3.45 -13.15 -6.04
N SER A 68 -3.95 -13.27 -7.27
CA SER A 68 -3.25 -13.92 -8.38
C SER A 68 -2.50 -12.93 -9.29
N ARG A 69 -2.63 -11.63 -9.06
CA ARG A 69 -2.07 -10.58 -9.91
C ARG A 69 -0.67 -10.19 -9.43
N ASN A 70 0.28 -10.10 -10.37
CA ASN A 70 1.61 -9.56 -10.12
C ASN A 70 1.60 -8.03 -10.28
N SER A 71 2.18 -7.29 -9.31
CA SER A 71 2.23 -5.82 -9.31
C SER A 71 2.92 -5.22 -10.53
N MET A 72 3.98 -5.85 -11.05
CA MET A 72 4.69 -5.33 -12.24
C MET A 72 3.89 -5.46 -13.53
N GLU A 73 3.05 -6.49 -13.67
CA GLU A 73 2.28 -6.72 -14.90
C GLU A 73 0.86 -6.14 -14.81
N HIS A 74 0.31 -6.07 -13.60
CA HIS A 74 -1.09 -5.73 -13.34
C HIS A 74 -1.21 -4.49 -12.45
N GLY A 75 -0.22 -3.59 -12.50
CA GLY A 75 -0.15 -2.39 -11.64
C GLY A 75 -1.44 -1.57 -11.67
N LEU A 76 -1.90 -1.18 -12.86
CA LEU A 76 -3.13 -0.38 -13.02
C LEU A 76 -4.41 -1.13 -12.64
N PRO A 77 -4.64 -2.38 -13.10
CA PRO A 77 -5.79 -3.16 -12.63
C PRO A 77 -5.81 -3.36 -11.10
N LEU A 78 -4.65 -3.48 -10.45
CA LEU A 78 -4.57 -3.58 -8.98
C LEU A 78 -4.87 -2.24 -8.31
N LEU A 79 -4.39 -1.13 -8.86
CA LEU A 79 -4.70 0.21 -8.36
C LEU A 79 -6.20 0.46 -8.38
N GLU A 80 -6.88 0.07 -9.46
CA GLU A 80 -8.34 0.19 -9.57
C GLU A 80 -9.08 -0.70 -8.56
N VAL A 81 -8.63 -1.95 -8.37
CA VAL A 81 -9.16 -2.82 -7.29
C VAL A 81 -9.05 -2.11 -5.95
N TYR A 82 -7.90 -1.49 -5.64
CA TYR A 82 -7.72 -0.79 -4.37
C TYR A 82 -8.57 0.48 -4.24
N CYS A 83 -8.75 1.26 -5.31
CA CYS A 83 -9.70 2.38 -5.33
C CYS A 83 -11.11 1.93 -4.95
N LEU A 84 -11.62 0.88 -5.61
CA LEU A 84 -12.94 0.33 -5.35
C LEU A 84 -13.06 -0.19 -3.92
N SER A 85 -12.03 -0.91 -3.46
CA SER A 85 -11.97 -1.51 -2.13
C SER A 85 -12.04 -0.46 -1.02
N ILE A 86 -11.19 0.56 -1.11
CA ILE A 86 -11.11 1.64 -0.11
C ILE A 86 -12.44 2.40 -0.05
N ASN A 87 -12.99 2.78 -1.21
CA ASN A 87 -14.26 3.52 -1.29
C ASN A 87 -15.43 2.70 -0.75
N CYS A 88 -15.53 1.41 -1.11
CA CYS A 88 -16.61 0.55 -0.62
C CYS A 88 -16.51 0.30 0.88
N PHE A 89 -15.30 0.10 1.41
CA PHE A 89 -15.10 -0.09 2.85
C PHE A 89 -15.44 1.21 3.63
N GLY A 90 -15.04 2.37 3.09
CA GLY A 90 -15.42 3.67 3.63
C GLY A 90 -16.94 3.87 3.67
N ALA A 91 -17.65 3.51 2.60
CA ALA A 91 -19.11 3.59 2.53
C ALA A 91 -19.82 2.66 3.54
N ALA A 92 -19.29 1.45 3.74
CA ALA A 92 -19.82 0.50 4.70
C ALA A 92 -19.58 0.92 6.17
N ARG A 93 -18.68 1.86 6.44
CA ARG A 93 -18.19 2.19 7.79
C ARG A 93 -19.30 2.48 8.79
N SER A 94 -20.36 3.18 8.40
CA SER A 94 -21.46 3.55 9.31
C SER A 94 -22.24 2.35 9.87
N HIS A 95 -22.11 1.18 9.23
CA HIS A 95 -22.77 -0.06 9.62
C HIS A 95 -21.82 -1.03 10.36
N LEU A 96 -20.54 -0.67 10.49
CA LEU A 96 -19.54 -1.46 11.21
C LEU A 96 -19.38 -0.98 12.65
N THR A 97 -19.31 -1.92 13.59
CA THR A 97 -19.07 -1.58 15.01
C THR A 97 -17.63 -1.13 15.23
N ALA A 98 -17.44 -0.16 16.13
CA ALA A 98 -16.11 0.24 16.60
C ALA A 98 -15.49 -0.80 17.56
N GLU A 99 -16.27 -1.73 18.08
CA GLU A 99 -15.82 -2.77 19.02
C GLU A 99 -15.14 -3.97 18.34
N SER A 100 -15.06 -3.98 17.00
CA SER A 100 -14.48 -5.09 16.24
C SER A 100 -13.07 -4.74 15.76
N ASP A 101 -12.07 -5.41 16.33
CA ASP A 101 -10.66 -5.29 15.92
C ASP A 101 -10.44 -5.66 14.44
N ARG A 102 -11.34 -6.48 13.87
CA ARG A 102 -11.31 -6.86 12.45
C ARG A 102 -11.38 -5.64 11.53
N VAL A 103 -12.17 -4.63 11.88
CA VAL A 103 -12.36 -3.44 11.03
C VAL A 103 -11.05 -2.68 10.87
N ALA A 104 -10.38 -2.37 11.98
CA ALA A 104 -9.08 -1.70 11.97
C ALA A 104 -8.01 -2.58 11.30
N LEU A 105 -8.02 -3.90 11.54
CA LEU A 105 -7.07 -4.82 10.93
C LEU A 105 -7.19 -4.85 9.40
N VAL A 106 -8.42 -4.90 8.85
CA VAL A 106 -8.63 -4.91 7.40
C VAL A 106 -8.18 -3.59 6.78
N LEU A 107 -8.53 -2.44 7.38
CA LEU A 107 -8.09 -1.13 6.90
C LEU A 107 -6.56 -1.00 6.88
N LYS A 108 -5.88 -1.40 7.96
CA LYS A 108 -4.42 -1.39 8.04
C LYS A 108 -3.79 -2.26 6.96
N ARG A 109 -4.30 -3.48 6.76
CA ARG A 109 -3.79 -4.40 5.73
C ARG A 109 -4.05 -3.86 4.34
N LEU A 110 -5.24 -3.31 4.08
CA LEU A 110 -5.57 -2.70 2.80
C LEU A 110 -4.63 -1.52 2.49
N ALA A 111 -4.35 -0.66 3.47
CA ALA A 111 -3.43 0.45 3.31
C ALA A 111 -2.00 -0.03 2.97
N LEU A 112 -1.52 -1.05 3.67
CA LEU A 112 -0.21 -1.66 3.41
C LEU A 112 -0.16 -2.35 2.04
N SER A 113 -1.22 -3.06 1.63
CA SER A 113 -1.29 -3.67 0.29
C SER A 113 -1.28 -2.63 -0.83
N CYS A 114 -1.94 -1.48 -0.62
CA CYS A 114 -1.83 -0.36 -1.55
C CYS A 114 -0.40 0.17 -1.61
N PHE A 115 0.24 0.36 -0.46
CA PHE A 115 1.61 0.83 -0.39
C PHE A 115 2.60 -0.15 -1.03
N GLU A 116 2.38 -1.46 -0.90
CA GLU A 116 3.18 -2.50 -1.57
C GLU A 116 3.17 -2.33 -3.09
N LEU A 117 1.99 -2.01 -3.63
CA LEU A 117 1.84 -1.72 -5.05
C LEU A 117 2.65 -0.47 -5.43
N LEU A 118 2.53 0.61 -4.67
CA LEU A 118 3.27 1.86 -4.91
C LEU A 118 4.79 1.69 -4.82
N LEU A 119 5.27 0.78 -3.97
CA LEU A 119 6.68 0.42 -3.90
C LEU A 119 7.12 -0.41 -5.11
N SER A 120 6.24 -1.28 -5.62
CA SER A 120 6.59 -2.25 -6.66
C SER A 120 6.49 -1.68 -8.08
N VAL A 121 5.57 -0.76 -8.31
CA VAL A 121 5.33 -0.14 -9.62
C VAL A 121 6.16 1.14 -9.71
N PRO A 122 7.04 1.28 -10.72
CA PRO A 122 7.77 2.52 -10.95
C PRO A 122 6.83 3.73 -11.08
N GLU A 123 7.20 4.87 -10.49
CA GLU A 123 6.35 6.08 -10.46
C GLU A 123 5.95 6.57 -11.88
N ASN A 124 6.79 6.31 -12.88
CA ASN A 124 6.55 6.67 -14.28
C ASN A 124 5.58 5.72 -15.03
N GLU A 125 5.20 4.59 -14.43
CA GLU A 125 4.29 3.61 -15.03
C GLU A 125 2.83 3.84 -14.63
N ILE A 126 2.57 4.68 -13.62
CA ILE A 126 1.21 5.05 -13.22
C ILE A 126 0.81 6.35 -13.95
N PRO A 127 -0.22 6.32 -14.83
CA PRO A 127 -0.74 7.52 -15.46
C PRO A 127 -1.21 8.54 -14.42
N TYR A 128 -0.99 9.83 -14.70
CA TYR A 128 -1.33 10.91 -13.78
C TYR A 128 -2.82 10.90 -13.40
N GLU A 129 -3.72 10.61 -14.33
CA GLU A 129 -5.16 10.54 -14.06
C GLU A 129 -5.48 9.40 -13.08
N ALA A 130 -4.85 8.24 -13.23
CA ALA A 130 -5.02 7.10 -12.33
C ALA A 130 -4.47 7.41 -10.92
N TRP A 131 -3.33 8.12 -10.85
CA TRP A 131 -2.76 8.60 -9.59
C TRP A 131 -3.72 9.53 -8.84
N VAL A 132 -4.24 10.55 -9.55
CA VAL A 132 -5.17 11.53 -8.97
C VAL A 132 -6.46 10.84 -8.49
N GLN A 133 -6.98 9.89 -9.27
CA GLN A 133 -8.15 9.09 -8.87
C GLN A 133 -7.89 8.24 -7.62
N PHE A 134 -6.71 7.63 -7.53
CA PHE A 134 -6.31 6.85 -6.37
C PHE A 134 -6.20 7.72 -5.12
N HIS A 135 -5.45 8.83 -5.20
CA HIS A 135 -5.33 9.79 -4.10
C HIS A 135 -6.70 10.29 -3.63
N HIS A 136 -7.58 10.67 -4.57
CA HIS A 136 -8.94 11.13 -4.25
C HIS A 136 -9.76 10.04 -3.53
N SER A 137 -9.67 8.79 -3.98
CA SER A 137 -10.36 7.65 -3.35
C SER A 137 -9.89 7.43 -1.90
N VAL A 138 -8.58 7.52 -1.67
CA VAL A 138 -7.99 7.45 -0.33
C VAL A 138 -8.47 8.63 0.53
N GLN A 139 -8.50 9.85 -0.02
CA GLN A 139 -8.92 11.05 0.69
C GLN A 139 -10.39 10.99 1.13
N ILE A 140 -11.33 10.72 0.22
CA ILE A 140 -12.76 10.60 0.57
C ILE A 140 -12.98 9.55 1.67
N SER A 141 -12.33 8.40 1.51
CA SER A 141 -12.50 7.30 2.45
C SER A 141 -11.86 7.62 3.79
N HIS A 142 -10.69 8.26 3.82
CA HIS A 142 -10.07 8.74 5.03
C HIS A 142 -10.96 9.75 5.76
N ASP A 143 -11.49 10.76 5.07
CA ASP A 143 -12.37 11.78 5.66
C ASP A 143 -13.66 11.17 6.23
N THR A 144 -14.16 10.11 5.59
CA THR A 144 -15.31 9.34 6.08
C THR A 144 -14.94 8.54 7.33
N LEU A 145 -13.85 7.79 7.31
CA LEU A 145 -13.37 6.96 8.42
C LEU A 145 -12.97 7.79 9.64
N LEU A 146 -12.43 8.99 9.43
CA LEU A 146 -12.02 9.93 10.46
C LEU A 146 -13.19 10.40 11.32
N GLN A 147 -14.39 10.55 10.73
CA GLN A 147 -15.63 10.86 11.48
C GLN A 147 -15.99 9.77 12.50
N PHE A 148 -15.46 8.56 12.31
CA PHE A 148 -15.60 7.42 13.24
C PHE A 148 -14.32 7.13 14.02
N GLY A 149 -13.36 8.07 14.04
CA GLY A 149 -12.12 7.98 14.81
C GLY A 149 -11.04 7.06 14.25
N SER A 150 -11.17 6.57 13.01
CA SER A 150 -10.13 5.77 12.37
C SER A 150 -9.15 6.66 11.60
N THR A 151 -7.86 6.48 11.88
CA THR A 151 -6.75 7.13 11.18
C THR A 151 -5.94 6.13 10.33
N ASP A 152 -6.47 4.93 10.09
CA ASP A 152 -5.72 3.82 9.49
C ASP A 152 -5.25 4.10 8.05
N LEU A 153 -5.92 5.02 7.34
CA LEU A 153 -5.52 5.48 6.00
C LEU A 153 -4.62 6.72 6.00
N GLN A 154 -4.31 7.32 7.17
CA GLN A 154 -3.60 8.60 7.26
C GLN A 154 -2.24 8.58 6.55
N ALA A 155 -1.45 7.54 6.79
CA ALA A 155 -0.14 7.37 6.17
C ALA A 155 -0.23 7.26 4.65
N LEU A 156 -1.16 6.42 4.15
CA LEU A 156 -1.39 6.25 2.71
C LEU A 156 -1.86 7.55 2.04
N LEU A 157 -2.71 8.33 2.73
CA LEU A 157 -3.15 9.64 2.24
C LEU A 157 -1.98 10.61 2.07
N GLN A 158 -1.07 10.67 3.06
CA GLN A 158 0.12 11.52 2.99
C GLN A 158 1.03 11.07 1.84
N ILE A 159 1.35 9.77 1.76
CA ILE A 159 2.21 9.20 0.71
C ILE A 159 1.68 9.52 -0.70
N THR A 160 0.37 9.36 -0.91
CA THR A 160 -0.24 9.65 -2.22
C THR A 160 -0.32 11.15 -2.52
N GLY A 161 -0.48 11.99 -1.50
CA GLY A 161 -0.47 13.44 -1.62
C GLY A 161 0.92 14.03 -1.89
N GLU A 162 1.97 13.36 -1.40
CA GLU A 162 3.36 13.78 -1.58
C GLU A 162 3.96 13.38 -2.95
N GLY A 163 3.24 12.58 -3.74
CA GLY A 163 3.69 12.16 -5.07
C GLY A 163 4.25 10.74 -5.12
N GLY A 164 4.30 10.03 -3.98
CA GLY A 164 4.55 8.60 -3.94
C GLY A 164 5.44 8.13 -2.81
N ALA A 165 5.78 6.83 -2.85
CA ALA A 165 6.39 6.12 -1.74
C ALA A 165 7.73 6.71 -1.29
N TRP A 166 8.45 7.40 -2.19
CA TRP A 166 9.78 7.95 -1.94
C TRP A 166 9.84 9.48 -2.02
N SER A 167 8.69 10.16 -2.23
CA SER A 167 8.66 11.59 -2.56
C SER A 167 8.77 12.52 -1.35
N ASN A 168 8.64 12.00 -0.12
CA ASN A 168 8.76 12.82 1.08
C ASN A 168 10.17 13.48 1.18
N PRO A 169 10.27 14.80 1.44
CA PRO A 169 11.57 15.49 1.50
C PRO A 169 12.44 15.08 2.68
N VAL A 170 11.85 14.75 3.83
CA VAL A 170 12.58 14.24 5.01
C VAL A 170 13.17 12.87 4.69
N LEU A 171 12.37 11.97 4.12
CA LEU A 171 12.84 10.66 3.67
C LEU A 171 13.94 10.79 2.62
N THR A 172 13.75 11.64 1.61
CA THR A 172 14.73 11.85 0.54
C THR A 172 16.06 12.34 1.10
N SER A 173 16.01 13.31 2.01
CA SER A 173 17.20 13.86 2.65
C SER A 173 17.93 12.80 3.48
N LEU A 174 17.18 12.00 4.25
CA LEU A 174 17.69 10.90 5.04
C LEU A 174 18.41 9.85 4.16
N LEU A 175 17.77 9.39 3.09
CA LEU A 175 18.30 8.33 2.22
C LEU A 175 19.46 8.79 1.33
N THR A 176 19.61 10.11 1.11
CA THR A 176 20.70 10.69 0.31
C THR A 176 21.84 11.23 1.16
N GLY A 177 21.77 11.08 2.49
CA GLY A 177 22.81 11.53 3.42
C GLY A 177 22.90 13.06 3.56
N GLN A 178 21.84 13.78 3.23
CA GLN A 178 21.74 15.21 3.50
C GLN A 178 21.49 15.46 5.00
N PRO A 179 21.85 16.64 5.53
CA PRO A 179 21.54 16.98 6.91
C PRO A 179 20.03 16.90 7.18
N THR A 180 19.65 16.15 8.21
CA THR A 180 18.27 16.03 8.68
C THR A 180 18.13 16.53 10.11
N ASN A 181 16.94 17.03 10.45
CA ASN A 181 16.57 17.33 11.82
C ASN A 181 16.00 16.06 12.48
N PRO A 182 16.58 15.56 13.59
CA PRO A 182 16.09 14.36 14.27
C PRO A 182 14.60 14.43 14.65
N GLU A 183 14.11 15.60 15.07
CA GLU A 183 12.71 15.79 15.44
C GLU A 183 11.77 15.66 14.23
N GLU A 184 12.21 16.11 13.05
CA GLU A 184 11.44 15.97 11.81
C GLU A 184 11.44 14.52 11.31
N VAL A 185 12.56 13.81 11.46
CA VAL A 185 12.66 12.38 11.14
C VAL A 185 11.74 11.57 12.06
N ASP A 186 11.75 11.84 13.37
CA ASP A 186 10.87 11.19 14.34
C ASP A 186 9.39 11.46 14.06
N ALA A 187 9.04 12.71 13.74
CA ALA A 187 7.68 13.08 13.36
C ALA A 187 7.22 12.36 12.09
N TYR A 188 8.10 12.26 11.09
CA TYR A 188 7.84 11.54 9.84
C TYR A 188 7.61 10.03 10.10
N ILE A 189 8.51 9.38 10.85
CA ILE A 189 8.40 7.96 11.19
C ILE A 189 7.14 7.70 12.01
N SER A 190 6.82 8.58 12.97
CA SER A 190 5.61 8.46 13.79
C SER A 190 4.32 8.65 12.98
N LEU A 191 4.34 9.52 11.96
CA LEU A 191 3.17 9.82 11.14
C LEU A 191 2.80 8.65 10.22
N GLU A 192 3.80 8.06 9.56
CA GLU A 192 3.55 6.93 8.66
C GLU A 192 3.47 5.59 9.38
N GLY A 193 4.22 5.44 10.48
CA GLY A 193 4.17 4.27 11.35
C GLY A 193 5.03 3.08 10.91
N GLU A 194 5.19 2.13 11.85
CA GLU A 194 6.12 1.01 11.75
C GLU A 194 5.87 0.10 10.53
N GLY A 195 4.61 -0.16 10.16
CA GLY A 195 4.29 -1.05 9.03
C GLY A 195 4.82 -0.52 7.68
N PHE A 196 4.67 0.79 7.42
CA PHE A 196 5.16 1.43 6.21
C PHE A 196 6.70 1.50 6.19
N MET A 197 7.31 1.77 7.35
CA MET A 197 8.76 1.75 7.51
C MET A 197 9.36 0.37 7.25
N GLU A 198 8.78 -0.69 7.81
CA GLU A 198 9.23 -2.06 7.59
C GLU A 198 9.19 -2.44 6.10
N MET A 199 8.13 -2.03 5.40
CA MET A 199 8.00 -2.28 3.96
C MET A 199 9.06 -1.54 3.14
N ARG A 200 9.36 -0.28 3.46
CA ARG A 200 10.44 0.47 2.79
C ARG A 200 11.80 -0.17 3.02
N VAL A 201 12.11 -0.57 4.25
CA VAL A 201 13.39 -1.23 4.57
C VAL A 201 13.54 -2.54 3.77
N LYS A 202 12.51 -3.40 3.80
CA LYS A 202 12.48 -4.67 3.04
C LYS A 202 12.60 -4.43 1.53
N HIS A 203 11.94 -3.39 1.02
CA HIS A 203 12.01 -3.06 -0.40
C HIS A 203 13.41 -2.58 -0.82
N LEU A 204 14.04 -1.69 -0.04
CA LEU A 204 15.42 -1.24 -0.30
C LEU A 204 16.41 -2.41 -0.28
N GLU A 205 16.27 -3.33 0.67
CA GLU A 205 17.07 -4.55 0.73
C GLU A 205 16.89 -5.40 -0.55
N LYS A 206 15.64 -5.64 -0.97
CA LYS A 206 15.32 -6.39 -2.19
C LYS A 206 15.92 -5.74 -3.45
N MET A 207 15.99 -4.41 -3.50
CA MET A 207 16.57 -3.66 -4.61
C MET A 207 18.10 -3.57 -4.56
N GLY A 208 18.74 -4.13 -3.53
CA GLY A 208 20.20 -4.06 -3.34
C GLY A 208 20.70 -2.73 -2.80
N GLU A 209 19.81 -1.82 -2.40
CA GLU A 209 20.11 -0.52 -1.81
C GLU A 209 20.37 -0.66 -0.29
N VAL A 210 21.24 -1.59 0.08
CA VAL A 210 21.45 -2.02 1.48
C VAL A 210 21.87 -0.85 2.37
N ALA A 211 22.70 0.08 1.86
CA ALA A 211 23.13 1.26 2.63
C ALA A 211 21.95 2.15 3.03
N LYS A 212 20.99 2.38 2.12
CA LYS A 212 19.76 3.12 2.40
C LYS A 212 18.86 2.37 3.37
N ALA A 213 18.77 1.04 3.23
CA ALA A 213 18.03 0.19 4.16
C ALA A 213 18.58 0.29 5.58
N VAL A 214 19.91 0.31 5.75
CA VAL A 214 20.58 0.51 7.05
C VAL A 214 20.24 1.86 7.65
N VAL A 215 20.35 2.94 6.87
CA VAL A 215 20.05 4.30 7.35
C VAL A 215 18.61 4.40 7.83
N LEU A 216 17.65 3.89 7.06
CA LEU A 216 16.24 3.91 7.43
C LEU A 216 15.94 3.03 8.65
N ALA A 217 16.50 1.81 8.69
CA ALA A 217 16.34 0.92 9.83
C ALA A 217 16.90 1.54 11.11
N LYS A 218 18.08 2.16 11.04
CA LYS A 218 18.70 2.88 12.16
C LYS A 218 17.80 4.01 12.67
N ALA A 219 17.33 4.87 11.78
CA ALA A 219 16.42 5.97 12.16
C ALA A 219 15.17 5.44 12.89
N CYS A 220 14.61 4.31 12.42
CA CYS A 220 13.51 3.65 13.10
C CYS A 220 13.91 3.14 14.51
N THR A 221 15.11 2.57 14.69
CA THR A 221 15.56 2.13 16.03
C THR A 221 15.74 3.26 17.05
N GLU A 222 16.02 4.47 16.57
CA GLU A 222 16.26 5.67 17.37
C GLU A 222 14.95 6.42 17.66
N CYS A 223 13.91 6.21 16.86
CA CYS A 223 12.59 6.82 17.02
C CYS A 223 11.85 6.27 18.25
N SER A 224 11.64 7.12 19.25
CA SER A 224 10.95 6.73 20.50
C SER A 224 9.44 6.50 20.35
N PHE A 225 8.85 6.93 19.22
CA PHE A 225 7.41 6.88 18.97
C PHE A 225 6.93 5.55 18.37
N ILE A 226 7.85 4.69 17.90
CA ILE A 226 7.48 3.37 17.38
C ILE A 226 7.50 2.31 18.48
N SER A 227 6.52 1.40 18.44
CA SER A 227 6.43 0.28 19.38
C SER A 227 7.40 -0.85 19.06
N ASN A 228 7.66 -1.11 17.77
CA ASN A 228 8.42 -2.28 17.32
C ASN A 228 9.94 -2.05 17.18
N GLN A 229 10.55 -1.24 18.06
CA GLN A 229 11.99 -0.94 18.01
C GLN A 229 12.87 -2.20 18.01
N ALA A 230 12.45 -3.26 18.71
CA ALA A 230 13.21 -4.51 18.78
C ALA A 230 13.36 -5.18 17.41
N THR A 231 12.31 -5.20 16.59
CA THR A 231 12.38 -5.73 15.22
C THR A 231 13.27 -4.86 14.34
N PHE A 232 13.13 -3.53 14.39
CA PHE A 232 14.02 -2.65 13.64
C PHE A 232 15.48 -2.80 14.06
N ARG A 233 15.77 -3.05 15.34
CA ARG A 233 17.13 -3.33 15.84
C ARG A 233 17.68 -4.62 15.25
N GLN A 234 16.88 -5.68 15.22
CA GLN A 234 17.28 -6.94 14.59
C GLN A 234 17.56 -6.77 13.09
N THR A 235 16.69 -6.04 12.38
CA THR A 235 16.87 -5.73 10.95
C THR A 235 18.12 -4.87 10.72
N TYR A 236 18.33 -3.82 11.51
CA TYR A 236 19.52 -2.95 11.43
C TYR A 236 20.81 -3.75 11.61
N VAL A 237 20.90 -4.57 12.67
CA VAL A 237 22.07 -5.42 12.92
C VAL A 237 22.31 -6.41 11.77
N SER A 238 21.24 -7.05 11.26
CA SER A 238 21.35 -7.96 10.12
C SER A 238 21.88 -7.27 8.88
N LEU A 239 21.39 -6.06 8.57
CA LEU A 239 21.81 -5.29 7.40
C LEU A 239 23.26 -4.78 7.54
N LEU A 240 23.68 -4.37 8.74
CA LEU A 240 25.06 -3.97 9.01
C LEU A 240 26.04 -5.11 8.76
N CYS A 241 25.72 -6.32 9.22
CA CYS A 241 26.55 -7.51 8.97
C CYS A 241 26.69 -7.84 7.48
N HIS A 242 25.74 -7.42 6.63
CA HIS A 242 25.85 -7.57 5.18
C HIS A 242 26.73 -6.50 4.52
N LEU A 243 26.85 -5.31 5.13
CA LEU A 243 27.57 -4.15 4.56
C LEU A 243 29.03 -4.06 5.02
N LEU A 244 29.31 -4.42 6.27
CA LEU A 244 30.62 -4.22 6.89
C LEU A 244 31.30 -5.57 7.16
N PRO A 245 32.65 -5.65 7.08
CA PRO A 245 33.39 -6.73 7.70
C PRO A 245 33.03 -6.81 9.20
N ASN A 246 32.93 -8.02 9.77
CA ASN A 246 32.44 -8.26 11.13
C ASN A 246 33.02 -7.35 12.23
N GLU A 247 34.25 -6.85 12.11
CA GLU A 247 34.89 -5.98 13.12
C GLU A 247 34.33 -4.55 13.15
N GLU A 248 33.94 -3.97 12.01
CA GLU A 248 33.39 -2.60 11.93
C GLU A 248 31.89 -2.57 12.30
N ALA A 249 31.16 -3.65 11.99
CA ALA A 249 29.76 -3.82 12.41
C ALA A 249 29.62 -3.86 13.95
N ILE A 250 30.59 -4.45 14.65
CA ILE A 250 30.57 -4.53 16.12
C ILE A 250 30.71 -3.14 16.77
N THR A 251 31.48 -2.23 16.18
CA THR A 251 31.66 -0.87 16.71
C THR A 251 30.48 0.07 16.49
N GLU A 252 29.63 -0.18 15.49
CA GLU A 252 28.41 0.62 15.28
C GLU A 252 27.21 0.14 16.13
N VAL A 253 27.24 -1.11 16.58
CA VAL A 253 26.15 -1.74 17.34
C VAL A 253 26.33 -1.62 18.87
N LEU A 254 27.57 -1.47 19.34
CA LEU A 254 27.94 -1.31 20.76
C LEU A 254 27.94 0.16 21.21
#